data_AF-A0A1I4YJ64-F1
#
_entry.id   AF-A0A1I4YJ64-F1
#
_cell.length_a   1.000
_cell.length_b   1.000
_cell.length_c   1.000
_cell.angle_alpha   90.00
_cell.angle_beta   90.00
_cell.angle_gamma   90.00
#
_symmetry.space_group_name_H-M   'P 1'
#
loop_
_entity.id
_entity.type
_entity.pdbx_description
1 polymer ?
#
loop_
_entity_poly.entity_id
_entity_poly.type
_entity_poly.pdbx_seq_one_letter_code
_entity_poly.pdbx_strand_id
1 'polypeptide(L)'
;MTDFRNMSVTKFLLLLFGIFFSYILLVVIVGESGAPQNLIYILQILFYVVLFFAFFRRGLTSQEQKKVLTNDKKTFSLPLMVAPFFIGSLVSVLYGLVIQFLFPRLFESYLGASESIELMIEQAGYLQMFMIFLAIVVLAPIVEEIIFRGILFNLLAKRKSTLFAMVLSSLIFGFLHAETMVPTAVIGFVLCFIYHKTGNLYLAMGAHAFNNFIAFVMPLLLAGASEASILVSVLGVLLLLANGVITILFVRYLIKNWDSIRLRTPFFRLSPDFEGEIDHREEEKEKGIIDITKHIVHGMAVYPGDPEVVVEEKNSISQDGFSLRKLSLSTHSGTHMDFPAHFIENGKTADDFELERFFGETAVVSSFHDPIPYGVKNILSKEGYLTEDRAQLFIKNGVHLIGTVHESIEQDYPYPLHKLLLESDIIILENLELGHVEPGMYRMVVLPLKIEGAEASPCRAVLFR
;
A
#
# COMPACT_ATOMS: atom_id res chain seq x y z
N MET A 1 -15.11 13.61 -16.32
CA MET A 1 -13.79 14.24 -16.06
C MET A 1 -12.83 13.18 -15.55
N THR A 2 -11.58 13.19 -16.00
CA THR A 2 -10.64 12.07 -15.88
C THR A 2 -10.15 11.83 -14.45
N ASP A 3 -10.35 10.60 -13.94
CA ASP A 3 -9.76 10.09 -12.71
C ASP A 3 -8.29 9.70 -12.95
N PHE A 4 -7.36 10.27 -12.19
CA PHE A 4 -5.93 10.00 -12.37
C PHE A 4 -5.55 8.56 -12.01
N ARG A 5 -6.36 7.88 -11.19
CA ARG A 5 -6.12 6.49 -10.72
C ARG A 5 -6.30 5.44 -11.82
N ASN A 6 -7.15 5.74 -12.80
CA ASN A 6 -7.46 4.86 -13.92
C ASN A 6 -6.67 5.23 -15.19
N MET A 7 -5.86 6.29 -15.09
CA MET A 7 -5.01 6.74 -16.18
C MET A 7 -3.87 5.74 -16.42
N SER A 8 -3.47 5.56 -17.69
CA SER A 8 -2.23 4.82 -17.96
C SER A 8 -1.03 5.59 -17.41
N VAL A 9 0.00 4.88 -16.95
CA VAL A 9 1.24 5.48 -16.44
C VAL A 9 1.79 6.50 -17.44
N THR A 10 1.81 6.17 -18.73
CA THR A 10 2.28 7.08 -19.79
C THR A 10 1.47 8.37 -19.85
N LYS A 11 0.12 8.29 -19.83
CA LYS A 11 -0.74 9.48 -19.84
C LYS A 11 -0.55 10.32 -18.58
N PHE A 12 -0.40 9.68 -17.43
CA PHE A 12 -0.15 10.36 -16.16
C PHE A 12 1.18 11.12 -16.19
N LEU A 13 2.24 10.49 -16.70
CA LEU A 13 3.55 11.13 -16.85
C LEU A 13 3.51 12.29 -17.83
N LEU A 14 2.85 12.15 -18.99
CA LEU A 14 2.69 13.25 -19.95
C LEU A 14 1.94 14.43 -19.33
N LEU A 15 0.88 14.16 -18.56
CA LEU A 15 0.15 15.19 -17.82
C LEU A 15 1.08 15.88 -16.80
N LEU A 16 1.79 15.10 -16.00
CA LEU A 16 2.69 15.60 -14.96
C LEU A 16 3.78 16.49 -15.56
N PHE A 17 4.50 16.00 -16.58
CA PHE A 17 5.53 16.79 -17.26
C PHE A 17 4.96 18.02 -17.95
N GLY A 18 3.78 17.92 -18.58
CA GLY A 18 3.13 19.07 -19.19
C GLY A 18 2.78 20.17 -18.19
N ILE A 19 2.28 19.80 -17.01
CA ILE A 19 1.97 20.72 -15.91
C ILE A 19 3.23 21.42 -15.41
N PHE A 20 4.28 20.66 -15.07
CA PHE A 20 5.54 21.22 -14.57
C PHE A 20 6.25 22.09 -15.62
N PHE A 21 6.28 21.65 -16.87
CA PHE A 21 6.85 22.43 -17.97
C PHE A 21 6.11 23.75 -18.18
N SER A 22 4.77 23.72 -18.16
CA SER A 22 3.96 24.93 -18.30
C SER A 22 4.18 25.91 -17.14
N TYR A 23 4.36 25.40 -15.92
CA TYR A 23 4.68 26.22 -14.75
C TYR A 23 6.08 26.85 -14.85
N ILE A 24 7.10 26.07 -15.23
CA ILE A 24 8.46 26.59 -15.44
C ILE A 24 8.44 27.69 -16.49
N LEU A 25 7.77 27.47 -17.63
CA LEU A 25 7.64 28.47 -18.68
C LEU A 25 6.95 29.76 -18.18
N LEU A 26 5.88 29.63 -17.39
CA LEU A 26 5.20 30.77 -16.78
C LEU A 26 6.14 31.56 -15.87
N VAL A 27 6.90 30.88 -15.00
CA VAL A 27 7.85 31.53 -14.09
C VAL A 27 8.96 32.26 -14.85
N VAL A 28 9.49 31.65 -15.92
CA VAL A 28 10.51 32.27 -16.77
C VAL A 28 9.96 33.53 -17.44
N ILE A 29 8.77 33.46 -18.06
CA ILE A 29 8.14 34.62 -18.71
C ILE A 29 7.89 35.76 -17.72
N VAL A 30 7.38 35.44 -16.53
CA VAL A 30 7.12 36.44 -15.48
C VAL A 30 8.44 37.03 -14.96
N GLY A 31 9.48 36.21 -14.77
CA GLY A 31 10.81 36.66 -14.37
C GLY A 31 11.43 37.62 -15.39
N GLU A 32 11.37 37.30 -16.67
CA GLU A 32 11.89 38.14 -17.76
C GLU A 32 11.08 39.43 -17.98
N SER A 33 9.82 39.46 -17.56
CA SER A 33 8.96 40.66 -17.67
C SER A 33 9.32 41.79 -16.68
N GLY A 34 10.26 41.54 -15.76
CA GLY A 34 10.63 42.50 -14.71
C GLY A 34 9.60 42.57 -13.58
N ALA A 35 8.75 41.54 -13.44
CA ALA A 35 7.75 41.51 -12.39
C ALA A 35 8.41 41.43 -11.00
N PRO A 36 7.75 41.92 -9.93
CA PRO A 36 8.29 41.82 -8.58
C PRO A 36 8.49 40.36 -8.17
N GLN A 37 9.59 40.05 -7.49
CA GLN A 37 9.90 38.69 -7.02
C GLN A 37 8.77 38.06 -6.18
N ASN A 38 8.05 38.88 -5.41
CA ASN A 38 6.89 38.44 -4.62
C ASN A 38 5.79 37.81 -5.49
N LEU A 39 5.61 38.28 -6.73
CA LEU A 39 4.65 37.71 -7.65
C LEU A 39 5.03 36.27 -8.02
N ILE A 40 6.32 35.98 -8.22
CA ILE A 40 6.80 34.63 -8.54
C ILE A 40 6.49 33.67 -7.37
N TYR A 41 6.76 34.07 -6.13
CA TYR A 41 6.43 33.25 -4.96
C TYR A 41 4.92 33.05 -4.76
N ILE A 42 4.12 34.08 -5.03
CA ILE A 42 2.64 33.95 -5.00
C ILE A 42 2.18 32.95 -6.06
N LEU A 43 2.70 33.04 -7.28
CA LEU A 43 2.39 32.09 -8.35
C LEU A 43 2.81 30.66 -7.99
N GLN A 44 3.94 30.47 -7.31
CA GLN A 44 4.38 29.17 -6.81
C GLN A 44 3.43 28.58 -5.76
N ILE A 45 3.01 29.40 -4.78
CA ILE A 45 2.04 28.99 -3.76
C ILE A 45 0.71 28.61 -4.42
N LEU A 46 0.20 29.46 -5.33
CA LEU A 46 -1.03 29.20 -6.06
C LEU A 46 -0.94 27.93 -6.90
N PHE A 47 0.20 27.70 -7.56
CA PHE A 47 0.46 26.48 -8.31
C PHE A 47 0.33 25.24 -7.40
N TYR A 48 1.02 25.21 -6.26
CA TYR A 48 0.90 24.09 -5.32
C TYR A 48 -0.52 23.92 -4.76
N VAL A 49 -1.24 25.01 -4.47
CA VAL A 49 -2.64 24.93 -4.02
C VAL A 49 -3.54 24.32 -5.11
N VAL A 50 -3.37 24.74 -6.37
CA VAL A 50 -4.12 24.18 -7.51
C VAL A 50 -3.79 22.70 -7.70
N LEU A 51 -2.52 22.33 -7.66
CA LEU A 51 -2.10 20.93 -7.73
C LEU A 51 -2.66 20.10 -6.57
N PHE A 52 -2.61 20.63 -5.35
CA PHE A 52 -3.21 19.98 -4.19
C PHE A 52 -4.66 19.65 -4.48
N PHE A 53 -5.51 20.62 -4.81
CA PHE A 53 -6.93 20.33 -5.06
C PHE A 53 -7.13 19.40 -6.27
N ALA A 54 -6.36 19.55 -7.33
CA ALA A 54 -6.46 18.70 -8.51
C ALA A 54 -6.12 17.24 -8.21
N PHE A 55 -4.94 16.97 -7.64
CA PHE A 55 -4.45 15.62 -7.37
C PHE A 55 -5.07 15.00 -6.12
N PHE A 56 -5.38 15.80 -5.09
CA PHE A 56 -6.08 15.31 -3.90
C PHE A 56 -7.50 14.85 -4.25
N ARG A 57 -8.26 15.63 -5.03
CA ARG A 57 -9.64 15.26 -5.38
C ARG A 57 -9.73 14.22 -6.48
N ARG A 58 -8.85 14.29 -7.49
CA ARG A 58 -8.94 13.42 -8.69
C ARG A 58 -7.98 12.25 -8.68
N GLY A 59 -7.04 12.22 -7.74
CA GLY A 59 -6.03 11.18 -7.62
C GLY A 59 -6.18 10.27 -6.41
N LEU A 60 -7.01 10.65 -5.42
CA LEU A 60 -7.28 9.85 -4.22
C LEU A 60 -8.78 9.53 -4.11
N THR A 61 -9.13 8.32 -3.67
CA THR A 61 -10.50 7.92 -3.27
C THR A 61 -11.01 8.79 -2.11
N SER A 62 -12.33 8.86 -1.91
CA SER A 62 -12.92 9.51 -0.73
C SER A 62 -12.40 8.92 0.59
N GLN A 63 -12.10 7.61 0.63
CA GLN A 63 -11.54 6.95 1.80
C GLN A 63 -10.06 7.31 2.03
N GLU A 64 -9.25 7.42 0.97
CA GLU A 64 -7.85 7.87 1.05
C GLU A 64 -7.78 9.36 1.41
N GLN A 65 -8.63 10.19 0.82
CA GLN A 65 -8.78 11.59 1.22
C GLN A 65 -9.16 11.67 2.69
N LYS A 66 -10.12 10.87 3.14
CA LYS A 66 -10.48 10.78 4.55
C LYS A 66 -9.26 10.35 5.38
N LYS A 67 -8.53 9.29 5.03
CA LYS A 67 -7.29 8.89 5.75
C LYS A 67 -6.19 9.97 5.75
N VAL A 68 -6.09 10.79 4.71
CA VAL A 68 -5.16 11.93 4.62
C VAL A 68 -5.72 13.17 5.34
N LEU A 69 -6.98 13.19 5.76
CA LEU A 69 -7.57 14.29 6.54
C LEU A 69 -7.83 13.88 8.01
N THR A 70 -8.05 12.60 8.26
CA THR A 70 -8.45 12.03 9.54
C THR A 70 -7.28 11.23 10.12
N ASN A 71 -6.86 11.65 11.30
CA ASN A 71 -5.66 11.23 11.99
C ASN A 71 -5.80 9.86 12.68
N ASP A 72 -6.20 8.81 11.95
CA ASP A 72 -6.35 7.47 12.54
C ASP A 72 -5.01 6.72 12.57
N LYS A 73 -4.34 6.82 13.73
CA LYS A 73 -3.12 6.12 14.15
C LYS A 73 -1.85 6.52 13.40
N LYS A 74 -1.32 7.72 13.70
CA LYS A 74 0.06 8.11 13.39
C LYS A 74 1.06 7.22 14.14
N THR A 75 1.64 6.24 13.45
CA THR A 75 2.93 5.66 13.83
C THR A 75 4.02 6.70 13.58
N PHE A 76 4.15 7.66 14.50
CA PHE A 76 5.26 8.62 14.48
C PHE A 76 6.56 7.86 14.71
N SER A 77 7.56 8.11 13.86
CA SER A 77 8.90 7.55 14.01
C SER A 77 9.93 8.60 13.64
N LEU A 78 10.48 9.24 14.66
CA LEU A 78 11.54 10.24 14.49
C LEU A 78 12.73 9.68 13.67
N PRO A 79 13.23 8.45 13.91
CA PRO A 79 14.32 7.89 13.11
C PRO A 79 13.99 7.80 11.61
N LEU A 80 12.75 7.41 11.26
CA LEU A 80 12.33 7.35 9.86
C LEU A 80 12.12 8.74 9.26
N MET A 81 11.70 9.71 10.08
CA MET A 81 11.48 11.08 9.61
C MET A 81 12.79 11.80 9.27
N VAL A 82 13.86 11.55 10.02
CA VAL A 82 15.15 12.21 9.78
C VAL A 82 16.05 11.45 8.81
N ALA A 83 15.83 10.15 8.61
CA ALA A 83 16.69 9.31 7.77
C ALA A 83 16.88 9.81 6.32
N PRO A 84 15.84 10.31 5.60
CA PRO A 84 16.03 10.80 4.24
C PRO A 84 17.03 11.95 4.15
N PHE A 85 16.99 12.89 5.11
CA PHE A 85 17.92 14.02 5.15
C PHE A 85 19.37 13.54 5.27
N PHE A 86 19.67 12.68 6.26
CA PHE A 86 21.03 12.20 6.47
C PHE A 86 21.52 11.40 5.26
N ILE A 87 20.76 10.40 4.81
CA ILE A 87 21.13 9.60 3.64
C ILE A 87 21.32 10.48 2.39
N GLY A 88 20.42 11.44 2.17
CA GLY A 88 20.50 12.40 1.07
C GLY A 88 21.75 13.27 1.17
N SER A 89 22.08 13.78 2.36
CA SER A 89 23.26 14.62 2.59
C SER A 89 24.57 13.86 2.36
N LEU A 90 24.66 12.60 2.82
CA LEU A 90 25.82 11.74 2.56
C LEU A 90 25.99 11.48 1.06
N VAL A 91 24.90 11.15 0.36
CA VAL A 91 24.93 10.94 -1.09
C VAL A 91 25.27 12.24 -1.82
N SER A 92 24.80 13.39 -1.36
CA SER A 92 25.12 14.68 -1.96
C SER A 92 26.61 14.99 -1.89
N VAL A 93 27.26 14.72 -0.75
CA VAL A 93 28.72 14.91 -0.59
C VAL A 93 29.48 13.96 -1.53
N LEU A 94 29.12 12.68 -1.53
CA LEU A 94 29.77 11.68 -2.40
C LEU A 94 29.58 12.02 -3.88
N TYR A 95 28.36 12.42 -4.27
CA TYR A 95 28.03 12.87 -5.61
C TYR A 95 28.87 14.08 -6.00
N GLY A 96 28.95 15.09 -5.12
CA GLY A 96 29.79 16.29 -5.29
C GLY A 96 31.25 15.96 -5.57
N LEU A 97 31.85 15.07 -4.77
CA LEU A 97 33.25 14.62 -4.97
C LEU A 97 33.43 13.90 -6.32
N VAL A 98 32.48 13.05 -6.71
CA VAL A 98 32.52 12.32 -7.98
C VAL A 98 32.39 13.28 -9.17
N ILE A 99 31.44 14.21 -9.14
CA ILE A 99 31.28 15.18 -10.25
C ILE A 99 32.43 16.17 -10.30
N GLN A 100 33.00 16.58 -9.15
CA GLN A 100 34.18 17.43 -9.12
C GLN A 100 35.35 16.74 -9.83
N PHE A 101 35.54 15.44 -9.60
CA PHE A 101 36.61 14.67 -10.21
C PHE A 101 36.38 14.37 -11.70
N LEU A 102 35.17 13.94 -12.07
CA LEU A 102 34.86 13.48 -13.43
C LEU A 102 34.40 14.61 -14.37
N PHE A 103 33.72 15.63 -13.83
CA PHE A 103 33.05 16.68 -14.59
C PHE A 103 33.19 18.07 -13.90
N PRO A 104 34.40 18.65 -13.81
CA PRO A 104 34.65 19.88 -13.05
C PRO A 104 33.74 21.07 -13.42
N ARG A 105 33.42 21.24 -14.72
CA ARG A 105 32.51 22.31 -15.18
C ARG A 105 31.07 22.12 -14.71
N LEU A 106 30.61 20.86 -14.63
CA LEU A 106 29.29 20.55 -14.10
C LEU A 106 29.27 20.83 -12.58
N PHE A 107 30.36 20.52 -11.88
CA PHE A 107 30.50 20.84 -10.46
C PHE A 107 30.49 22.36 -10.19
N GLU A 108 31.15 23.17 -11.03
CA GLU A 108 31.06 24.64 -10.95
C GLU A 108 29.63 25.15 -11.13
N SER A 109 28.89 24.59 -12.10
CA SER A 109 27.46 24.91 -12.29
C SER A 109 26.61 24.53 -11.07
N TYR A 110 26.87 23.35 -10.50
CA TYR A 110 26.20 22.87 -9.29
C TYR A 110 26.45 23.78 -8.08
N LEU A 111 27.71 24.19 -7.87
CA LEU A 111 28.08 25.13 -6.79
C LEU A 111 27.43 26.50 -7.00
N GLY A 112 27.51 27.05 -8.21
CA GLY A 112 26.91 28.35 -8.53
C GLY A 112 25.39 28.36 -8.33
N ALA A 113 24.71 27.26 -8.64
CA ALA A 113 23.29 27.12 -8.34
C ALA A 113 23.01 27.16 -6.83
N SER A 114 23.83 26.50 -6.02
CA SER A 114 23.71 26.53 -4.55
C SER A 114 23.93 27.92 -3.98
N GLU A 115 25.03 28.59 -4.36
CA GLU A 115 25.36 29.95 -3.91
C GLU A 115 24.24 30.95 -4.28
N SER A 116 23.63 30.80 -5.46
CA SER A 116 22.52 31.67 -5.88
C SER A 116 21.29 31.54 -4.98
N ILE A 117 20.99 30.34 -4.49
CA ILE A 117 19.87 30.08 -3.57
C ILE A 117 20.19 30.65 -2.19
N GLU A 118 21.41 30.47 -1.70
CA GLU A 118 21.86 31.02 -0.42
C GLU A 118 21.75 32.54 -0.40
N LEU A 119 22.31 33.21 -1.43
CA LEU A 119 22.21 34.67 -1.57
C LEU A 119 20.76 35.15 -1.67
N MET A 120 19.90 34.41 -2.39
CA MET A 120 18.48 34.74 -2.49
C MET A 120 17.78 34.66 -1.12
N ILE A 121 18.11 33.67 -0.30
CA ILE A 121 17.56 33.51 1.05
C ILE A 121 18.10 34.58 2.01
N GLU A 122 19.39 34.89 1.95
CA GLU A 122 20.04 35.90 2.81
C GLU A 122 19.51 37.32 2.54
N GLN A 123 19.20 37.63 1.28
CA GLN A 123 18.71 38.95 0.87
C GLN A 123 17.18 39.08 0.94
N ALA A 124 16.47 38.00 1.25
CA ALA A 124 15.01 37.99 1.28
C ALA A 124 14.45 38.83 2.45
N GLY A 125 13.42 39.63 2.19
CA GLY A 125 12.64 40.24 3.27
C GLY A 125 11.82 39.19 4.04
N TYR A 126 11.34 39.51 5.25
CA TYR A 126 10.55 38.57 6.08
C TYR A 126 9.33 37.99 5.35
N LEU A 127 8.65 38.80 4.53
CA LEU A 127 7.51 38.33 3.74
C LEU A 127 7.94 37.30 2.68
N GLN A 128 9.08 37.51 2.03
CA GLN A 128 9.64 36.57 1.04
C GLN A 128 10.07 35.28 1.71
N MET A 129 10.79 35.36 2.83
CA MET A 129 11.17 34.19 3.64
C MET A 129 9.95 33.37 4.03
N PHE A 130 8.87 34.02 4.48
CA PHE A 130 7.62 33.34 4.82
C PHE A 130 7.00 32.62 3.61
N MET A 131 6.96 33.27 2.45
CA MET A 131 6.42 32.65 1.23
C MET A 131 7.28 31.48 0.74
N ILE A 132 8.60 31.59 0.77
CA ILE A 132 9.54 30.51 0.43
C ILE A 132 9.36 29.34 1.39
N PHE A 133 9.30 29.60 2.70
CA PHE A 133 9.04 28.58 3.71
C PHE A 133 7.72 27.86 3.46
N LEU A 134 6.63 28.62 3.24
CA LEU A 134 5.32 28.04 2.98
C LEU A 134 5.33 27.18 1.71
N ALA A 135 5.94 27.65 0.63
CA ALA A 135 6.01 26.93 -0.63
C ALA A 135 6.86 25.65 -0.51
N ILE A 136 8.10 25.75 -0.03
CA ILE A 136 9.11 24.69 -0.10
C ILE A 136 9.04 23.73 1.09
N VAL A 137 8.80 24.24 2.30
CA VAL A 137 8.83 23.42 3.52
C VAL A 137 7.47 22.79 3.81
N VAL A 138 6.38 23.44 3.41
CA VAL A 138 5.02 22.99 3.74
C VAL A 138 4.28 22.44 2.52
N LEU A 139 4.05 23.28 1.51
CA LEU A 139 3.18 22.91 0.39
C LEU A 139 3.81 21.88 -0.55
N ALA A 140 5.08 22.04 -0.90
CA ALA A 140 5.80 21.14 -1.79
C ALA A 140 5.79 19.68 -1.27
N PRO A 141 6.21 19.38 -0.02
CA PRO A 141 6.11 18.03 0.53
C PRO A 141 4.69 17.45 0.48
N ILE A 142 3.67 18.24 0.81
CA ILE A 142 2.28 17.75 0.79
C ILE A 142 1.89 17.34 -0.63
N VAL A 143 2.08 18.23 -1.59
CA VAL A 143 1.65 18.02 -2.98
C VAL A 143 2.49 16.93 -3.65
N GLU A 144 3.81 16.99 -3.49
CA GLU A 144 4.72 16.06 -4.13
C GLU A 144 4.57 14.65 -3.55
N GLU A 145 4.39 14.48 -2.23
CA GLU A 145 4.13 13.15 -1.69
C GLU A 145 2.77 12.59 -2.16
N ILE A 146 1.72 13.40 -2.30
CA ILE A 146 0.46 12.95 -2.89
C ILE A 146 0.67 12.47 -4.33
N ILE A 147 1.35 13.26 -5.16
CA ILE A 147 1.59 12.94 -6.57
C ILE A 147 2.46 11.69 -6.69
N PHE A 148 3.60 11.65 -6.00
CA PHE A 148 4.60 10.62 -6.18
C PHE A 148 4.29 9.35 -5.41
N ARG A 149 3.92 9.44 -4.13
CA ARG A 149 3.72 8.26 -3.26
C ARG A 149 2.25 7.85 -3.24
N GLY A 150 1.36 8.83 -3.20
CA GLY A 150 -0.09 8.59 -3.26
C GLY A 150 -0.57 8.09 -4.63
N ILE A 151 0.01 8.56 -5.73
CA ILE A 151 -0.51 8.25 -7.08
C ILE A 151 0.51 7.50 -7.94
N LEU A 152 1.64 8.11 -8.32
CA LEU A 152 2.57 7.54 -9.30
C LEU A 152 3.15 6.19 -8.85
N PHE A 153 3.68 6.13 -7.63
CA PHE A 153 4.20 4.90 -7.03
C PHE A 153 3.14 3.79 -7.04
N ASN A 154 1.91 4.09 -6.63
CA ASN A 154 0.83 3.11 -6.62
C ASN A 154 0.39 2.70 -8.03
N LEU A 155 0.34 3.62 -9.01
CA LEU A 155 0.07 3.30 -10.41
C LEU A 155 1.12 2.36 -11.01
N LEU A 156 2.39 2.57 -10.67
CA LEU A 156 3.50 1.72 -11.10
C LEU A 156 3.47 0.35 -10.41
N ALA A 157 3.27 0.34 -9.09
CA ALA A 157 3.23 -0.86 -8.28
C ALA A 157 2.05 -1.79 -8.63
N LYS A 158 0.93 -1.24 -9.12
CA LYS A 158 -0.19 -2.04 -9.66
C LYS A 158 0.18 -2.86 -10.89
N ARG A 159 1.10 -2.38 -11.72
CA ARG A 159 1.38 -2.95 -13.06
C ARG A 159 2.70 -3.72 -13.14
N LYS A 160 3.64 -3.44 -12.23
CA LYS A 160 5.01 -3.96 -12.22
C LYS A 160 5.40 -4.33 -10.79
N SER A 161 6.69 -4.56 -10.51
CA SER A 161 7.17 -4.86 -9.16
C SER A 161 7.29 -3.60 -8.30
N THR A 162 7.17 -3.77 -6.98
CA THR A 162 7.40 -2.70 -5.98
C THR A 162 8.75 -2.04 -6.16
N LEU A 163 9.82 -2.83 -6.32
CA LEU A 163 11.16 -2.28 -6.56
C LEU A 163 11.21 -1.42 -7.83
N PHE A 164 10.58 -1.86 -8.92
CA PHE A 164 10.50 -1.07 -10.15
C PHE A 164 9.75 0.24 -9.92
N ALA A 165 8.64 0.20 -9.18
CA ALA A 165 7.86 1.38 -8.83
C ALA A 165 8.67 2.37 -7.98
N MET A 166 9.39 1.87 -6.96
CA MET A 166 10.27 2.67 -6.12
C MET A 166 11.36 3.35 -6.95
N VAL A 167 12.09 2.59 -7.76
CA VAL A 167 13.19 3.11 -8.59
C VAL A 167 12.66 4.13 -9.58
N LEU A 168 11.65 3.79 -10.39
CA LEU A 168 11.17 4.66 -11.45
C LEU A 168 10.51 5.93 -10.88
N SER A 169 9.68 5.82 -9.84
CA SER A 169 9.08 6.99 -9.18
C SER A 169 10.16 7.92 -8.62
N SER A 170 11.23 7.37 -8.07
CA SER A 170 12.31 8.16 -7.45
C SER A 170 13.23 8.81 -8.48
N LEU A 171 13.48 8.14 -9.62
CA LEU A 171 14.21 8.73 -10.74
C LEU A 171 13.44 9.90 -11.36
N ILE A 172 12.11 9.76 -11.53
CA ILE A 172 11.27 10.85 -12.03
C ILE A 172 11.23 12.00 -11.03
N PHE A 173 11.11 11.69 -9.73
CA PHE A 173 11.16 12.68 -8.66
C PHE A 173 12.47 13.48 -8.71
N GLY A 174 13.62 12.79 -8.78
CA GLY A 174 14.92 13.46 -8.88
C GLY A 174 15.09 14.25 -10.18
N PHE A 175 14.62 13.74 -11.31
CA PHE A 175 14.72 14.45 -12.60
C PHE A 175 14.03 15.83 -12.57
N LEU A 176 12.90 15.96 -11.87
CA LEU A 176 12.22 17.25 -11.69
C LEU A 176 12.99 18.25 -10.81
N HIS A 177 14.05 17.82 -10.11
CA HIS A 177 14.91 18.64 -9.26
C HIS A 177 16.25 19.04 -9.93
N ALA A 178 16.40 18.78 -11.23
CA ALA A 178 17.50 19.25 -12.08
C ALA A 178 18.90 18.96 -11.51
N GLU A 179 19.66 19.98 -11.13
CA GLU A 179 21.06 19.88 -10.68
C GLU A 179 21.25 18.97 -9.46
N THR A 180 20.20 18.79 -8.65
CA THR A 180 20.23 17.91 -7.47
C THR A 180 19.60 16.54 -7.74
N MET A 181 19.45 16.14 -9.01
CA MET A 181 18.72 14.93 -9.41
C MET A 181 19.16 13.65 -8.68
N VAL A 182 20.47 13.41 -8.55
CA VAL A 182 20.97 12.18 -7.93
C VAL A 182 20.66 12.11 -6.44
N PRO A 183 21.05 13.08 -5.59
CA PRO A 183 20.72 13.03 -4.16
C PRO A 183 19.21 13.05 -3.91
N THR A 184 18.44 13.82 -4.69
CA THR A 184 16.96 13.85 -4.57
C THR A 184 16.30 12.56 -5.01
N ALA A 185 16.82 11.85 -6.02
CA ALA A 185 16.34 10.52 -6.37
C ALA A 185 16.59 9.50 -5.24
N VAL A 186 17.71 9.59 -4.53
CA VAL A 186 17.97 8.70 -3.37
C VAL A 186 17.03 9.02 -2.21
N ILE A 187 16.86 10.29 -1.86
CA ILE A 187 15.81 10.73 -0.91
C ILE A 187 14.47 10.17 -1.36
N GLY A 188 14.19 10.25 -2.66
CA GLY A 188 12.96 9.79 -3.26
C GLY A 188 12.70 8.30 -3.00
N PHE A 189 13.75 7.49 -3.11
CA PHE A 189 13.72 6.04 -2.88
C PHE A 189 13.51 5.71 -1.41
N VAL A 190 14.20 6.42 -0.51
CA VAL A 190 14.04 6.28 0.95
C VAL A 190 12.60 6.61 1.35
N LEU A 191 12.01 7.69 0.82
CA LEU A 191 10.61 8.05 1.07
C LEU A 191 9.65 7.00 0.52
N CYS A 192 9.89 6.45 -0.68
CA CYS A 192 9.11 5.33 -1.21
C CYS A 192 9.18 4.11 -0.28
N PHE A 193 10.36 3.80 0.27
CA PHE A 193 10.52 2.69 1.19
C PHE A 193 9.77 2.92 2.50
N ILE A 194 9.89 4.11 3.09
CA ILE A 194 9.16 4.48 4.31
C ILE A 194 7.65 4.40 4.08
N TYR A 195 7.17 4.97 2.98
CA TYR A 195 5.75 4.91 2.61
C TYR A 195 5.28 3.47 2.41
N HIS A 196 6.00 2.67 1.63
CA HIS A 196 5.70 1.25 1.40
C HIS A 196 5.62 0.46 2.70
N LYS A 197 6.59 0.69 3.60
CA LYS A 197 6.69 -0.08 4.83
C LYS A 197 5.66 0.31 5.88
N THR A 198 5.26 1.58 5.92
CA THR A 198 4.39 2.11 6.98
C THR A 198 2.95 2.31 6.53
N GLY A 199 2.69 2.36 5.22
CA GLY A 199 1.41 2.77 4.66
C GLY A 199 1.01 4.20 5.03
N ASN A 200 1.95 5.02 5.52
CA ASN A 200 1.67 6.32 6.13
C ASN A 200 2.24 7.46 5.28
N LEU A 201 1.37 8.12 4.53
CA LEU A 201 1.75 9.25 3.67
C LEU A 201 2.22 10.47 4.48
N TYR A 202 1.69 10.69 5.69
CA TYR A 202 2.14 11.80 6.54
C TYR A 202 3.58 11.65 7.01
N LEU A 203 4.03 10.40 7.21
CA LEU A 203 5.41 10.17 7.61
C LEU A 203 6.37 10.53 6.46
N ALA A 204 5.99 10.24 5.21
CA ALA A 204 6.73 10.68 4.03
C ALA A 204 6.69 12.21 3.89
N MET A 205 5.51 12.84 4.05
CA MET A 205 5.36 14.30 4.01
C MET A 205 6.20 14.98 5.08
N GLY A 206 6.17 14.47 6.32
CA GLY A 206 6.95 15.01 7.43
C GLY A 206 8.46 14.82 7.24
N ALA A 207 8.89 13.68 6.69
CA ALA A 207 10.30 13.43 6.42
C ALA A 207 10.83 14.31 5.28
N HIS A 208 10.03 14.52 4.25
CA HIS A 208 10.34 15.43 3.15
C HIS A 208 10.34 16.89 3.64
N ALA A 209 9.32 17.31 4.40
CA ALA A 209 9.28 18.64 5.04
C ALA A 209 10.48 18.88 5.96
N PHE A 210 10.92 17.87 6.71
CA PHE A 210 12.13 17.96 7.53
C PHE A 210 13.38 18.21 6.67
N ASN A 211 13.56 17.47 5.58
CA ASN A 211 14.67 17.69 4.64
C ASN A 211 14.68 19.14 4.11
N ASN A 212 13.52 19.62 3.66
CA ASN A 212 13.37 20.96 3.11
C ASN A 212 13.54 22.04 4.17
N PHE A 213 13.09 21.79 5.41
CA PHE A 213 13.29 22.69 6.53
C PHE A 213 14.77 22.89 6.84
N ILE A 214 15.56 21.81 6.87
CA ILE A 214 17.00 21.92 7.09
C ILE A 214 17.66 22.68 5.92
N ALA A 215 17.31 22.37 4.67
CA ALA A 215 17.82 23.11 3.51
C ALA A 215 17.48 24.62 3.55
N PHE A 216 16.32 24.99 4.10
CA PHE A 216 15.91 26.38 4.27
C PHE A 216 16.63 27.09 5.43
N VAL A 217 16.83 26.40 6.57
CA VAL A 217 17.38 26.99 7.80
C VAL A 217 18.92 27.03 7.79
N MET A 218 19.59 26.06 7.16
CA MET A 218 21.05 25.97 7.20
C MET A 218 21.76 27.22 6.66
N PRO A 219 21.39 27.79 5.50
CA PRO A 219 21.98 29.05 5.04
C PRO A 219 21.81 30.18 6.05
N LEU A 220 20.63 30.30 6.67
CA LEU A 220 20.34 31.34 7.67
C LEU A 220 21.18 31.19 8.96
N LEU A 221 21.43 29.95 9.39
CA LEU A 221 22.25 29.67 10.57
C LEU A 221 23.74 29.93 10.33
N LEU A 222 24.18 29.75 9.08
CA LEU A 222 25.58 29.90 8.68
C LEU A 222 25.89 31.29 8.11
N ALA A 223 24.86 32.11 7.87
CA ALA A 223 24.99 33.46 7.34
C ALA A 223 25.98 34.30 8.16
N GLY A 224 27.03 34.79 7.49
CA GLY A 224 28.09 35.59 8.11
C GLY A 224 29.06 34.84 9.02
N ALA A 225 28.92 33.51 9.18
CA ALA A 225 29.91 32.70 9.85
C ALA A 225 31.09 32.43 8.91
N SER A 226 32.33 32.61 9.40
CA SER A 226 33.49 32.17 8.63
C SER A 226 33.56 30.63 8.63
N GLU A 227 33.99 30.05 7.52
CA GLU A 227 34.25 28.60 7.43
C GLU A 227 35.24 28.13 8.50
N ALA A 228 36.17 29.00 8.90
CA ALA A 228 37.15 28.76 9.96
C ALA A 228 36.59 28.93 11.39
N SER A 229 35.30 29.26 11.55
CA SER A 229 34.71 29.43 12.87
C SER A 229 34.57 28.08 13.58
N ILE A 230 34.79 28.12 14.90
CA ILE A 230 34.65 26.94 15.76
C ILE A 230 33.22 26.38 15.68
N LEU A 231 32.22 27.26 15.56
CA LEU A 231 30.81 26.88 15.44
C LEU A 231 30.54 26.04 14.19
N VAL A 232 30.99 26.50 13.02
CA VAL A 232 30.86 25.76 11.74
C VAL A 232 31.55 24.41 11.82
N SER A 233 32.77 24.39 12.36
CA SER A 233 33.55 23.16 12.52
C SER A 233 32.86 22.14 13.43
N VAL A 234 32.37 22.56 14.59
CA VAL A 234 31.68 21.69 15.54
C VAL A 234 30.37 21.16 14.95
N LEU A 235 29.57 22.02 14.31
CA LEU A 235 28.31 21.62 13.68
C LEU A 235 28.55 20.61 12.55
N GLY A 236 29.58 20.83 11.71
CA GLY A 236 29.97 19.91 10.65
C GLY A 236 30.36 18.52 11.17
N VAL A 237 31.16 18.46 12.25
CA VAL A 237 31.53 17.18 12.89
C VAL A 237 30.30 16.46 13.44
N LEU A 238 29.38 17.17 14.11
CA LEU A 238 28.16 16.57 14.65
C LEU A 238 27.26 16.01 13.54
N LEU A 239 27.08 16.75 12.44
CA LEU A 239 26.32 16.31 11.27
C LEU A 239 26.96 15.10 10.59
N LEU A 240 28.29 15.04 10.51
CA LEU A 240 29.02 13.89 9.96
C LEU A 240 28.82 12.63 10.81
N LEU A 241 28.93 12.74 12.14
CA LEU A 241 28.70 11.63 13.06
C LEU A 241 27.25 11.16 13.00
N ALA A 242 26.29 12.08 13.02
CA ALA A 242 24.87 11.77 12.89
C ALA A 242 24.56 11.08 11.55
N ASN A 243 25.19 11.52 10.46
CA ASN A 243 25.12 10.88 9.15
C ASN A 243 25.50 9.40 9.20
N GLY A 244 26.67 9.09 9.77
CA GLY A 244 27.14 7.71 9.90
C GLY A 244 26.17 6.85 10.71
N VAL A 245 25.77 7.32 11.90
CA VAL A 245 24.89 6.56 12.80
C VAL A 245 23.52 6.32 12.17
N ILE A 246 22.86 7.36 11.66
CA ILE A 246 21.49 7.26 11.14
C ILE A 246 21.47 6.44 9.86
N THR A 247 22.45 6.59 8.98
CA THR A 247 22.57 5.78 7.76
C THR A 247 22.74 4.30 8.11
N ILE A 248 23.60 3.96 9.07
CA ILE A 248 23.78 2.56 9.51
C ILE A 248 22.48 2.00 10.10
N LEU A 249 21.80 2.76 10.96
CA LEU A 249 20.52 2.33 11.56
C LEU A 249 19.44 2.12 10.49
N PHE A 250 19.36 3.03 9.51
CA PHE A 250 18.40 2.91 8.42
C PHE A 250 18.74 1.73 7.50
N VAL A 251 20.01 1.51 7.14
CA VAL A 251 20.41 0.35 6.33
C VAL A 251 20.07 -0.95 7.05
N ARG A 252 20.31 -1.05 8.37
CA ARG A 252 19.87 -2.20 9.17
C ARG A 252 18.36 -2.38 9.14
N TYR A 253 17.61 -1.29 9.27
CA TYR A 253 16.16 -1.31 9.17
C TYR A 253 15.68 -1.75 7.77
N LEU A 254 16.34 -1.29 6.71
CA LEU A 254 16.06 -1.65 5.34
C LEU A 254 16.36 -3.13 5.07
N ILE A 255 17.51 -3.64 5.50
CA ILE A 255 17.89 -5.06 5.38
C ILE A 255 16.88 -5.94 6.12
N LYS A 256 16.54 -5.60 7.37
CA LYS A 256 15.56 -6.35 8.17
C LYS A 256 14.19 -6.46 7.49
N ASN A 257 13.85 -5.48 6.65
CA ASN A 257 12.56 -5.40 5.99
C ASN A 257 12.66 -5.61 4.47
N TRP A 258 13.79 -6.09 3.96
CA TRP A 258 14.05 -6.19 2.53
C TRP A 258 13.08 -7.13 1.81
N ASP A 259 12.67 -8.23 2.46
CA ASP A 259 11.70 -9.17 1.89
C ASP A 259 10.35 -8.52 1.58
N SER A 260 9.97 -7.47 2.32
CA SER A 260 8.76 -6.70 2.02
C SER A 260 8.82 -5.93 0.69
N ILE A 261 10.02 -5.69 0.14
CA ILE A 261 10.23 -5.10 -1.19
C ILE A 261 10.26 -6.18 -2.27
N ARG A 262 10.77 -7.38 -1.93
CA ARG A 262 10.99 -8.50 -2.86
C ARG A 262 9.72 -9.28 -3.20
N LEU A 263 8.77 -9.33 -2.25
CA LEU A 263 7.50 -10.04 -2.44
C LEU A 263 6.54 -9.23 -3.32
N ARG A 264 6.01 -9.87 -4.38
CA ARG A 264 4.99 -9.33 -5.30
C ARG A 264 3.65 -9.17 -4.59
N THR A 265 3.57 -8.28 -3.63
CA THR A 265 2.31 -7.93 -2.97
C THR A 265 1.84 -6.60 -3.53
N PRO A 266 0.91 -6.59 -4.51
CA PRO A 266 0.16 -5.39 -4.79
C PRO A 266 -0.72 -5.13 -3.55
N PHE A 267 -0.32 -4.17 -2.72
CA PHE A 267 -1.17 -3.74 -1.61
C PHE A 267 -2.20 -2.75 -2.13
N PHE A 268 -3.37 -3.26 -2.50
CA PHE A 268 -4.59 -2.48 -2.47
C PHE A 268 -5.31 -2.78 -1.16
N ARG A 269 -5.55 -1.72 -0.37
CA ARG A 269 -6.78 -1.56 0.41
C ARG A 269 -7.74 -0.76 -0.47
N LEU A 270 -8.77 -1.39 -1.01
CA LEU A 270 -9.94 -0.69 -1.52
C LEU A 270 -11.16 -1.18 -0.74
N SER A 271 -11.74 -0.29 0.05
CA SER A 271 -13.17 -0.36 0.33
C SER A 271 -13.94 -0.22 -1.00
N PRO A 272 -15.04 -0.96 -1.20
CA PRO A 272 -15.87 -0.79 -2.39
C PRO A 272 -16.54 0.57 -2.34
N ASP A 273 -16.51 1.29 -3.45
CA ASP A 273 -17.58 2.17 -3.90
C ASP A 273 -17.21 2.49 -5.35
N PHE A 274 -17.59 1.56 -6.23
CA PHE A 274 -17.39 1.63 -7.67
C PHE A 274 -18.73 1.99 -8.30
N GLU A 275 -18.99 3.29 -8.47
CA GLU A 275 -20.00 3.77 -9.40
C GLU A 275 -19.36 4.85 -10.29
N GLY A 276 -19.31 4.59 -11.60
CA GLY A 276 -18.76 5.52 -12.58
C GLY A 276 -18.44 4.87 -13.93
N GLU A 277 -19.48 4.78 -14.76
CA GLU A 277 -19.56 4.60 -16.22
C GLU A 277 -18.25 4.33 -17.00
N ILE A 278 -18.14 3.11 -17.55
CA ILE A 278 -17.23 2.74 -18.63
C ILE A 278 -18.04 1.95 -19.69
N ASP A 279 -17.70 2.22 -20.95
CA ASP A 279 -18.27 1.75 -22.21
C ASP A 279 -18.81 0.29 -22.21
N HIS A 280 -20.12 0.16 -22.39
CA HIS A 280 -20.92 -1.04 -22.18
C HIS A 280 -20.73 -2.19 -23.18
N ARG A 281 -19.73 -2.15 -24.08
CA ARG A 281 -19.63 -3.13 -25.19
C ARG A 281 -18.52 -4.16 -25.08
N GLU A 282 -17.53 -3.98 -24.20
CA GLU A 282 -16.46 -4.98 -23.99
C GLU A 282 -16.38 -5.53 -22.55
N GLU A 283 -17.08 -4.93 -21.58
CA GLU A 283 -17.00 -5.28 -20.15
C GLU A 283 -17.96 -6.40 -19.68
N GLU A 284 -18.92 -6.83 -20.51
CA GLU A 284 -19.91 -7.86 -20.11
C GLU A 284 -19.30 -9.24 -19.84
N LYS A 285 -18.00 -9.45 -20.11
CA LYS A 285 -17.30 -10.70 -19.76
C LYS A 285 -16.52 -10.68 -18.44
N GLU A 286 -16.32 -9.55 -17.77
CA GLU A 286 -15.38 -9.46 -16.62
C GLU A 286 -15.90 -8.86 -15.30
N LYS A 287 -17.20 -8.55 -15.18
CA LYS A 287 -17.84 -8.14 -13.90
C LYS A 287 -18.65 -9.25 -13.24
N GLY A 288 -18.05 -10.43 -13.08
CA GLY A 288 -18.71 -11.58 -12.47
C GLY A 288 -18.41 -11.71 -10.98
N ILE A 289 -19.44 -11.87 -10.15
CA ILE A 289 -19.31 -12.57 -8.87
C ILE A 289 -18.77 -13.97 -9.20
N ILE A 290 -17.65 -14.35 -8.62
CA ILE A 290 -17.03 -15.65 -8.86
C ILE A 290 -17.55 -16.59 -7.78
N ASP A 291 -18.39 -17.54 -8.18
CA ASP A 291 -18.81 -18.61 -7.29
C ASP A 291 -17.66 -19.60 -7.08
N ILE A 292 -17.37 -19.90 -5.81
CA ILE A 292 -16.33 -20.84 -5.40
C ILE A 292 -16.92 -21.97 -4.53
N THR A 293 -18.23 -22.20 -4.66
CA THR A 293 -19.01 -23.18 -3.91
C THR A 293 -19.27 -24.44 -4.75
N LYS A 294 -19.02 -25.61 -4.19
CA LYS A 294 -19.40 -26.89 -4.80
C LYS A 294 -20.92 -27.09 -4.72
N HIS A 295 -21.51 -27.67 -5.78
CA HIS A 295 -22.91 -28.08 -5.77
C HIS A 295 -23.16 -29.20 -4.75
N ILE A 296 -24.25 -29.09 -3.99
CA ILE A 296 -24.77 -30.20 -3.17
C ILE A 296 -25.62 -31.10 -4.08
N VAL A 297 -25.24 -32.37 -4.21
CA VAL A 297 -25.95 -33.36 -5.04
C VAL A 297 -26.14 -34.67 -4.28
N HIS A 298 -27.19 -35.43 -4.65
CA HIS A 298 -27.43 -36.76 -4.09
C HIS A 298 -26.23 -37.68 -4.36
N GLY A 299 -25.74 -38.36 -3.32
CA GLY A 299 -24.61 -39.29 -3.43
C GLY A 299 -23.26 -38.63 -3.71
N MET A 300 -23.10 -37.33 -3.42
CA MET A 300 -21.79 -36.69 -3.49
C MET A 300 -20.80 -37.33 -2.51
N ALA A 301 -19.49 -37.17 -2.80
CA ALA A 301 -18.45 -37.58 -1.87
C ALA A 301 -18.61 -36.87 -0.52
N VAL A 302 -18.42 -37.64 0.54
CA VAL A 302 -18.42 -37.20 1.93
C VAL A 302 -17.17 -37.76 2.61
N TYR A 303 -16.81 -37.18 3.76
CA TYR A 303 -15.69 -37.69 4.54
C TYR A 303 -15.90 -39.17 4.89
N PRO A 304 -14.86 -40.03 4.87
CA PRO A 304 -15.02 -41.44 5.21
C PRO A 304 -15.65 -41.66 6.60
N GLY A 305 -16.87 -42.18 6.64
CA GLY A 305 -17.64 -42.43 7.87
C GLY A 305 -18.81 -41.46 8.09
N ASP A 306 -18.87 -40.36 7.34
CA ASP A 306 -19.97 -39.41 7.42
C ASP A 306 -21.29 -39.96 6.83
N PRO A 307 -22.45 -39.43 7.27
CA PRO A 307 -23.73 -39.71 6.63
C PRO A 307 -23.75 -39.31 5.15
N GLU A 308 -24.35 -40.16 4.30
CA GLU A 308 -24.54 -39.84 2.88
C GLU A 308 -25.45 -38.62 2.66
N VAL A 309 -25.12 -37.82 1.64
CA VAL A 309 -25.98 -36.73 1.19
C VAL A 309 -27.13 -37.27 0.35
N VAL A 310 -28.36 -37.06 0.82
CA VAL A 310 -29.59 -37.48 0.14
C VAL A 310 -30.43 -36.26 -0.23
N VAL A 311 -30.60 -36.04 -1.54
CA VAL A 311 -31.57 -35.08 -2.10
C VAL A 311 -32.75 -35.86 -2.67
N GLU A 312 -33.89 -35.82 -1.99
CA GLU A 312 -35.08 -36.61 -2.33
C GLU A 312 -36.22 -35.71 -2.84
N GLU A 313 -36.81 -36.01 -4.01
CA GLU A 313 -38.03 -35.33 -4.46
C GLU A 313 -39.23 -35.82 -3.64
N LYS A 314 -39.91 -34.91 -2.96
CA LYS A 314 -41.11 -35.20 -2.15
C LYS A 314 -42.40 -34.88 -2.88
N ASN A 315 -42.39 -33.85 -3.73
CA ASN A 315 -43.53 -33.41 -4.52
C ASN A 315 -43.05 -32.99 -5.91
N SER A 316 -43.90 -33.21 -6.90
CA SER A 316 -43.65 -32.85 -8.30
C SER A 316 -44.71 -31.88 -8.80
N ILE A 317 -44.34 -30.96 -9.69
CA ILE A 317 -45.29 -29.97 -10.22
C ILE A 317 -46.47 -30.65 -10.93
N SER A 318 -46.22 -31.76 -11.63
CA SER A 318 -47.25 -32.49 -12.38
C SER A 318 -48.28 -33.18 -11.50
N GLN A 319 -47.93 -33.58 -10.27
CA GLN A 319 -48.83 -34.28 -9.35
C GLN A 319 -49.40 -33.35 -8.27
N ASP A 320 -48.59 -32.43 -7.74
CA ASP A 320 -48.89 -31.64 -6.55
C ASP A 320 -49.06 -30.13 -6.83
N GLY A 321 -48.72 -29.67 -8.04
CA GLY A 321 -48.74 -28.25 -8.40
C GLY A 321 -47.53 -27.42 -7.94
N PHE A 322 -46.59 -28.03 -7.20
CA PHE A 322 -45.33 -27.43 -6.78
C PHE A 322 -44.22 -28.49 -6.69
N SER A 323 -42.95 -28.06 -6.70
CA SER A 323 -41.80 -28.95 -6.47
C SER A 323 -41.26 -28.76 -5.06
N LEU A 324 -40.99 -29.86 -4.38
CA LEU A 324 -40.38 -29.88 -3.05
C LEU A 324 -39.31 -30.96 -3.00
N ARG A 325 -38.13 -30.61 -2.45
CA ARG A 325 -37.06 -31.57 -2.17
C ARG A 325 -36.75 -31.61 -0.68
N LYS A 326 -36.55 -32.81 -0.15
CA LYS A 326 -35.99 -33.04 1.19
C LYS A 326 -34.48 -33.20 1.07
N LEU A 327 -33.74 -32.53 1.95
CA LEU A 327 -32.29 -32.65 2.07
C LEU A 327 -31.96 -33.38 3.38
N SER A 328 -31.11 -34.39 3.30
CA SER A 328 -30.41 -35.01 4.44
C SER A 328 -28.91 -34.91 4.18
N LEU A 329 -28.16 -34.25 5.05
CA LEU A 329 -26.74 -33.94 4.88
C LEU A 329 -26.04 -33.80 6.24
N SER A 330 -24.74 -34.04 6.30
CA SER A 330 -23.90 -33.62 7.43
C SER A 330 -23.61 -32.12 7.35
N THR A 331 -23.32 -31.49 8.48
CA THR A 331 -22.85 -30.10 8.57
C THR A 331 -21.55 -29.84 7.79
N HIS A 332 -20.77 -30.90 7.54
CA HIS A 332 -19.54 -30.91 6.74
C HIS A 332 -19.74 -31.23 5.25
N SER A 333 -21.00 -31.31 4.79
CA SER A 333 -21.30 -31.66 3.39
C SER A 333 -21.12 -30.47 2.44
N GLY A 334 -20.41 -30.71 1.33
CA GLY A 334 -20.13 -29.67 0.32
C GLY A 334 -19.15 -28.61 0.83
N THR A 335 -19.22 -27.40 0.26
CA THR A 335 -18.45 -26.27 0.76
C THR A 335 -19.03 -25.80 2.10
N HIS A 336 -18.22 -25.87 3.16
CA HIS A 336 -18.69 -25.65 4.52
C HIS A 336 -17.65 -24.96 5.39
N MET A 337 -18.10 -24.44 6.53
CA MET A 337 -17.26 -23.80 7.54
C MET A 337 -17.24 -24.61 8.82
N ASP A 338 -16.06 -24.82 9.38
CA ASP A 338 -15.88 -25.41 10.71
C ASP A 338 -15.64 -24.34 11.75
N PHE A 339 -16.33 -24.51 12.88
CA PHE A 339 -16.22 -23.64 14.05
C PHE A 339 -15.51 -24.35 15.21
N PRO A 340 -15.06 -23.62 16.23
CA PRO A 340 -14.32 -24.22 17.34
C PRO A 340 -15.02 -25.40 18.03
N ALA A 341 -16.35 -25.41 18.08
CA ALA A 341 -17.15 -26.53 18.59
C ALA A 341 -16.85 -27.89 17.93
N HIS A 342 -16.25 -27.93 16.74
CA HIS A 342 -15.93 -29.16 16.02
C HIS A 342 -14.86 -30.00 16.72
N PHE A 343 -13.84 -29.36 17.32
CA PHE A 343 -12.74 -30.03 18.04
C PHE A 343 -12.64 -29.65 19.52
N ILE A 344 -13.44 -28.70 19.99
CA ILE A 344 -13.40 -28.16 21.35
C ILE A 344 -14.76 -28.35 22.01
N GLU A 345 -14.78 -29.09 23.11
CA GLU A 345 -15.98 -29.27 23.92
C GLU A 345 -16.50 -27.90 24.42
N ASN A 346 -17.76 -27.59 24.13
CA ASN A 346 -18.36 -26.26 24.35
C ASN A 346 -17.63 -25.11 23.64
N GLY A 347 -16.96 -25.41 22.51
CA GLY A 347 -16.38 -24.40 21.64
C GLY A 347 -17.43 -23.48 21.01
N LYS A 348 -16.97 -22.37 20.44
CA LYS A 348 -17.81 -21.43 19.72
C LYS A 348 -18.45 -22.07 18.48
N THR A 349 -19.66 -21.63 18.18
CA THR A 349 -20.44 -21.96 16.99
C THR A 349 -20.56 -20.73 16.09
N ALA A 350 -21.25 -20.84 14.96
CA ALA A 350 -21.46 -19.72 14.04
C ALA A 350 -22.06 -18.47 14.71
N ASP A 351 -22.97 -18.64 15.68
CA ASP A 351 -23.68 -17.55 16.34
C ASP A 351 -22.79 -16.74 17.31
N ASP A 352 -21.62 -17.26 17.69
CA ASP A 352 -20.67 -16.60 18.59
C ASP A 352 -19.70 -15.65 17.87
N PHE A 353 -19.74 -15.61 16.53
CA PHE A 353 -18.88 -14.76 15.71
C PHE A 353 -19.62 -13.55 15.14
N GLU A 354 -18.98 -12.39 15.23
CA GLU A 354 -19.42 -11.16 14.54
C GLU A 354 -19.45 -11.35 13.01
N LEU A 355 -20.40 -10.71 12.33
CA LEU A 355 -20.61 -10.91 10.90
C LEU A 355 -19.39 -10.55 10.04
N GLU A 356 -18.55 -9.62 10.51
CA GLU A 356 -17.28 -9.22 9.88
C GLU A 356 -16.30 -10.38 9.68
N ARG A 357 -16.51 -11.52 10.36
CA ARG A 357 -15.71 -12.74 10.15
C ARG A 357 -16.05 -13.47 8.85
N PHE A 358 -17.22 -13.19 8.28
CA PHE A 358 -17.78 -13.87 7.11
C PHE A 358 -17.68 -13.05 5.82
N PHE A 359 -17.12 -11.85 5.88
CA PHE A 359 -16.84 -11.02 4.71
C PHE A 359 -15.55 -10.23 4.87
N GLY A 360 -14.81 -10.01 3.78
CA GLY A 360 -13.61 -9.17 3.86
C GLY A 360 -12.60 -9.39 2.75
N GLU A 361 -11.45 -8.72 2.87
CA GLU A 361 -10.30 -8.91 1.99
C GLU A 361 -9.72 -10.32 2.17
N THR A 362 -9.57 -11.02 1.06
CA THR A 362 -9.18 -12.43 1.00
C THR A 362 -8.07 -12.63 -0.02
N ALA A 363 -6.99 -13.28 0.40
CA ALA A 363 -5.94 -13.71 -0.50
C ALA A 363 -6.25 -15.11 -1.02
N VAL A 364 -6.37 -15.26 -2.34
CA VAL A 364 -6.33 -16.56 -3.02
C VAL A 364 -4.88 -16.81 -3.41
N VAL A 365 -4.30 -17.90 -2.90
CA VAL A 365 -2.92 -18.32 -3.18
C VAL A 365 -2.91 -19.64 -3.94
N SER A 366 -1.82 -19.92 -4.66
CA SER A 366 -1.67 -21.24 -5.27
C SER A 366 -1.52 -22.28 -4.16
N SER A 367 -0.64 -22.04 -3.21
CA SER A 367 -0.39 -22.91 -2.06
C SER A 367 -0.25 -22.12 -0.75
N PHE A 368 -0.54 -22.74 0.40
CA PHE A 368 -0.26 -22.16 1.72
C PHE A 368 1.19 -21.76 1.96
N HIS A 369 2.14 -22.28 1.17
CA HIS A 369 3.55 -21.89 1.22
C HIS A 369 3.85 -20.55 0.54
N ASP A 370 2.92 -20.04 -0.26
CA ASP A 370 3.12 -18.81 -0.99
C ASP A 370 3.23 -17.59 -0.05
N PRO A 371 3.92 -16.53 -0.48
CA PRO A 371 3.92 -15.27 0.25
C PRO A 371 2.51 -14.69 0.36
N ILE A 372 2.08 -14.33 1.58
CA ILE A 372 0.77 -13.75 1.83
C ILE A 372 0.92 -12.26 2.21
N PRO A 373 0.05 -11.36 1.71
CA PRO A 373 0.12 -9.95 2.06
C PRO A 373 -0.07 -9.69 3.56
N TYR A 374 0.66 -8.71 4.09
CA TYR A 374 0.59 -8.36 5.50
C TYR A 374 -0.78 -7.80 5.88
N GLY A 375 -1.36 -8.31 6.97
CA GLY A 375 -2.63 -7.84 7.51
C GLY A 375 -3.89 -8.44 6.89
N VAL A 376 -3.74 -9.33 5.90
CA VAL A 376 -4.85 -10.12 5.35
C VAL A 376 -5.43 -11.02 6.45
N LYS A 377 -6.77 -11.09 6.49
CA LYS A 377 -7.51 -11.83 7.51
C LYS A 377 -8.06 -13.16 7.04
N ASN A 378 -8.18 -13.34 5.72
CA ASN A 378 -8.75 -14.53 5.10
C ASN A 378 -7.79 -15.05 4.01
N ILE A 379 -7.48 -16.34 4.03
CA ILE A 379 -6.56 -16.95 3.06
C ILE A 379 -7.21 -18.20 2.48
N LEU A 380 -7.27 -18.32 1.16
CA LEU A 380 -7.77 -19.51 0.46
C LEU A 380 -6.63 -20.10 -0.37
N SER A 381 -6.36 -21.40 -0.19
CA SER A 381 -5.35 -22.12 -0.99
C SER A 381 -5.99 -22.95 -2.08
N LYS A 382 -5.45 -22.87 -3.29
CA LYS A 382 -5.87 -23.70 -4.43
C LYS A 382 -5.34 -25.13 -4.35
N GLU A 383 -4.23 -25.36 -3.67
CA GLU A 383 -3.61 -26.68 -3.55
C GLU A 383 -2.81 -26.84 -2.25
N GLY A 384 -2.52 -28.11 -1.93
CA GLY A 384 -1.66 -28.48 -0.82
C GLY A 384 -2.34 -28.37 0.55
N TYR A 385 -1.65 -28.94 1.53
CA TYR A 385 -2.09 -28.94 2.93
C TYR A 385 -1.34 -27.88 3.73
N LEU A 386 -1.98 -27.41 4.80
CA LEU A 386 -1.34 -26.47 5.71
C LEU A 386 -0.22 -27.18 6.50
N THR A 387 0.86 -26.48 6.80
CA THR A 387 1.90 -26.97 7.70
C THR A 387 1.87 -26.21 9.03
N GLU A 388 2.39 -26.82 10.09
CA GLU A 388 2.42 -26.23 11.43
C GLU A 388 3.10 -24.85 11.45
N ASP A 389 4.27 -24.72 10.84
CA ASP A 389 4.99 -23.44 10.74
C ASP A 389 4.14 -22.33 10.09
N ARG A 390 3.33 -22.69 9.10
CA ARG A 390 2.44 -21.75 8.39
C ARG A 390 1.21 -21.44 9.22
N ALA A 391 0.61 -22.43 9.88
CA ALA A 391 -0.49 -22.22 10.82
C ALA A 391 -0.09 -21.23 11.93
N GLN A 392 1.06 -21.45 12.58
CA GLN A 392 1.58 -20.56 13.62
C GLN A 392 1.83 -19.14 13.10
N LEU A 393 2.37 -19.02 11.87
CA LEU A 393 2.55 -17.72 11.22
C LEU A 393 1.22 -17.00 10.98
N PHE A 394 0.18 -17.71 10.55
CA PHE A 394 -1.15 -17.14 10.28
C PHE A 394 -1.83 -16.69 11.56
N ILE A 395 -1.75 -17.49 12.63
CA ILE A 395 -2.22 -17.14 13.97
C ILE A 395 -1.53 -15.85 14.44
N LYS A 396 -0.19 -15.78 14.35
CA LYS A 396 0.59 -14.60 14.75
C LYS A 396 0.23 -13.34 13.96
N ASN A 397 -0.15 -13.49 12.69
CA ASN A 397 -0.58 -12.38 11.83
C ASN A 397 -2.06 -11.99 12.04
N GLY A 398 -2.77 -12.71 12.92
CA GLY A 398 -4.17 -12.51 13.24
C GLY A 398 -5.08 -12.82 12.05
N VAL A 399 -4.76 -13.86 11.28
CA VAL A 399 -5.69 -14.47 10.32
C VAL A 399 -6.87 -15.02 11.12
N HIS A 400 -8.08 -14.91 10.58
CA HIS A 400 -9.30 -15.37 11.23
C HIS A 400 -10.07 -16.41 10.41
N LEU A 401 -9.74 -16.58 9.12
CA LEU A 401 -10.32 -17.60 8.25
C LEU A 401 -9.26 -18.18 7.32
N ILE A 402 -9.21 -19.50 7.23
CA ILE A 402 -8.35 -20.23 6.29
C ILE A 402 -9.23 -21.19 5.48
N GLY A 403 -9.05 -21.23 4.16
CA GLY A 403 -9.81 -22.12 3.29
C GLY A 403 -8.97 -22.97 2.35
N THR A 404 -9.52 -24.13 2.00
CA THR A 404 -8.88 -25.17 1.18
C THR A 404 -9.87 -25.76 0.16
N VAL A 405 -9.34 -26.25 -0.96
CA VAL A 405 -10.11 -27.02 -1.95
C VAL A 405 -10.38 -28.46 -1.52
N HIS A 406 -9.62 -28.95 -0.54
CA HIS A 406 -9.68 -30.31 -0.02
C HIS A 406 -10.85 -30.50 0.95
N GLU A 407 -11.21 -31.75 1.23
CA GLU A 407 -12.20 -32.13 2.25
C GLU A 407 -11.68 -32.01 3.69
N SER A 408 -10.42 -31.61 3.85
CA SER A 408 -9.80 -31.28 5.14
C SER A 408 -8.57 -30.39 4.94
N ILE A 409 -8.27 -29.50 5.89
CA ILE A 409 -7.06 -28.64 5.89
C ILE A 409 -5.75 -29.42 6.05
N GLU A 410 -5.82 -30.64 6.59
CA GLU A 410 -4.70 -31.55 6.82
C GLU A 410 -5.10 -33.01 6.56
N GLN A 411 -4.13 -33.92 6.46
CA GLN A 411 -4.40 -35.34 6.18
C GLN A 411 -4.31 -36.23 7.42
N ASP A 412 -3.47 -35.85 8.38
CA ASP A 412 -3.02 -36.77 9.43
C ASP A 412 -3.96 -36.74 10.63
N TYR A 413 -4.64 -37.86 10.91
CA TYR A 413 -5.30 -38.09 12.19
C TYR A 413 -4.25 -38.09 13.32
N PRO A 414 -4.45 -37.39 14.45
CA PRO A 414 -5.70 -36.88 15.01
C PRO A 414 -6.02 -35.40 14.70
N TYR A 415 -5.63 -34.90 13.53
CA TYR A 415 -5.86 -33.53 13.04
C TYR A 415 -5.35 -32.42 13.99
N PRO A 416 -4.04 -32.41 14.31
CA PRO A 416 -3.47 -31.42 15.21
C PRO A 416 -3.58 -29.98 14.68
N LEU A 417 -3.53 -29.75 13.37
CA LEU A 417 -3.62 -28.39 12.81
C LEU A 417 -5.04 -27.84 12.89
N HIS A 418 -6.05 -28.67 12.62
CA HIS A 418 -7.46 -28.37 12.82
C HIS A 418 -7.69 -27.82 14.23
N LYS A 419 -7.28 -28.62 15.23
CA LYS A 419 -7.43 -28.23 16.62
C LYS A 419 -6.68 -26.94 16.94
N LEU A 420 -5.44 -26.79 16.49
CA LEU A 420 -4.62 -25.58 16.70
C LEU A 420 -5.29 -24.31 16.14
N LEU A 421 -5.84 -24.39 14.92
CA LEU A 421 -6.51 -23.26 14.27
C LEU A 421 -7.80 -22.88 15.01
N LEU A 422 -8.63 -23.87 15.33
CA LEU A 422 -9.90 -23.69 16.01
C LEU A 422 -9.73 -23.18 17.45
N GLU A 423 -8.70 -23.63 18.18
CA GLU A 423 -8.31 -23.09 19.50
C GLU A 423 -7.89 -21.62 19.42
N SER A 424 -7.44 -21.18 18.25
CA SER A 424 -7.07 -19.79 17.95
C SER A 424 -8.23 -18.97 17.36
N ASP A 425 -9.48 -19.47 17.45
CA ASP A 425 -10.69 -18.89 16.85
C ASP A 425 -10.61 -18.71 15.32
N ILE A 426 -9.75 -19.46 14.61
CA ILE A 426 -9.65 -19.39 13.15
C ILE A 426 -10.70 -20.31 12.54
N ILE A 427 -11.61 -19.75 11.74
CA ILE A 427 -12.63 -20.51 11.01
C ILE A 427 -11.97 -21.23 9.84
N ILE A 428 -12.33 -22.50 9.62
CA ILE A 428 -11.80 -23.30 8.52
C ILE A 428 -12.89 -23.42 7.45
N LEU A 429 -12.56 -23.16 6.19
CA LEU A 429 -13.47 -23.19 5.06
C LEU A 429 -13.03 -24.26 4.06
N GLU A 430 -13.77 -25.34 3.98
CA GLU A 430 -13.33 -26.54 3.26
C GLU A 430 -14.12 -26.76 1.98
N ASN A 431 -13.60 -27.65 1.13
CA ASN A 431 -14.27 -28.06 -0.09
C ASN A 431 -14.59 -26.91 -1.06
N LEU A 432 -13.67 -25.95 -1.21
CA LEU A 432 -13.82 -24.86 -2.16
C LEU A 432 -13.61 -25.29 -3.62
N GLU A 433 -14.26 -24.58 -4.54
CA GLU A 433 -14.04 -24.71 -5.98
C GLU A 433 -13.22 -23.51 -6.49
N LEU A 434 -11.88 -23.64 -6.45
CA LEU A 434 -10.97 -22.56 -6.85
C LEU A 434 -10.25 -22.80 -8.17
N GLY A 435 -10.56 -23.88 -8.89
CA GLY A 435 -9.85 -24.28 -10.13
C GLY A 435 -9.80 -23.17 -11.17
N HIS A 436 -10.91 -22.45 -11.34
CA HIS A 436 -11.12 -21.33 -12.27
C HIS A 436 -10.73 -19.96 -11.74
N VAL A 437 -10.19 -19.87 -10.51
CA VAL A 437 -9.86 -18.59 -9.85
C VAL A 437 -8.36 -18.33 -9.91
N GLU A 438 -7.94 -17.20 -10.48
CA GLU A 438 -6.52 -16.83 -10.47
C GLU A 438 -6.04 -16.46 -9.05
N PRO A 439 -4.79 -16.76 -8.66
CA PRO A 439 -4.22 -16.25 -7.42
C PRO A 439 -4.21 -14.71 -7.39
N GLY A 440 -4.61 -14.13 -6.25
CA GLY A 440 -4.75 -12.69 -6.14
C GLY A 440 -5.52 -12.25 -4.89
N MET A 441 -5.76 -10.93 -4.81
CA MET A 441 -6.61 -10.35 -3.77
C MET A 441 -8.03 -10.24 -4.28
N TYR A 442 -8.96 -10.64 -3.42
CA TYR A 442 -10.39 -10.59 -3.66
C TYR A 442 -11.09 -10.01 -2.43
N ARG A 443 -12.37 -9.68 -2.59
CA ARG A 443 -13.30 -9.60 -1.46
C ARG A 443 -14.12 -10.87 -1.44
N MET A 444 -14.26 -11.49 -0.28
CA MET A 444 -15.06 -12.69 -0.11
C MET A 444 -16.32 -12.38 0.68
N VAL A 445 -17.39 -13.11 0.35
CA VAL A 445 -18.57 -13.28 1.21
C VAL A 445 -18.78 -14.78 1.37
N VAL A 446 -18.86 -15.25 2.62
CA VAL A 446 -19.07 -16.66 2.98
C VAL A 446 -19.91 -16.73 4.24
N LEU A 447 -21.22 -16.84 4.06
CA LEU A 447 -22.17 -16.83 5.18
C LEU A 447 -22.57 -18.27 5.54
N PRO A 448 -22.47 -18.68 6.81
CA PRO A 448 -23.00 -19.96 7.26
C PRO A 448 -24.53 -19.90 7.36
N LEU A 449 -25.16 -21.07 7.26
CA LEU A 449 -26.53 -21.23 7.74
C LEU A 449 -26.57 -21.08 9.27
N LYS A 450 -27.63 -20.43 9.77
CA LYS A 450 -27.91 -20.31 11.22
C LYS A 450 -28.49 -21.62 11.77
N ILE A 451 -27.64 -22.64 11.91
CA ILE A 451 -28.01 -23.94 12.49
C ILE A 451 -27.68 -23.89 13.98
N GLU A 452 -28.71 -23.99 14.81
CA GLU A 452 -28.57 -23.86 16.27
C GLU A 452 -27.62 -24.93 16.84
N GLY A 453 -26.57 -24.46 17.53
CA GLY A 453 -25.61 -25.32 18.22
C GLY A 453 -24.68 -26.15 17.32
N ALA A 454 -24.69 -25.91 16.00
CA ALA A 454 -23.89 -26.70 15.07
C ALA A 454 -22.41 -26.33 15.09
N GLU A 455 -21.58 -27.37 15.01
CA GLU A 455 -20.12 -27.30 14.94
C GLU A 455 -19.57 -26.90 13.58
N ALA A 456 -20.37 -27.08 12.53
CA ALA A 456 -20.05 -26.69 11.17
C ALA A 456 -21.32 -26.27 10.42
N SER A 457 -21.16 -25.65 9.26
CA SER A 457 -22.28 -25.18 8.45
C SER A 457 -21.94 -25.15 6.95
N PRO A 458 -22.76 -25.79 6.08
CA PRO A 458 -22.68 -25.56 4.64
C PRO A 458 -22.87 -24.08 4.33
N CYS A 459 -22.16 -23.58 3.34
CA CYS A 459 -22.15 -22.15 3.04
C CYS A 459 -22.15 -21.87 1.53
N ARG A 460 -22.48 -20.63 1.17
CA ARG A 460 -22.25 -20.10 -0.18
C ARG A 460 -21.06 -19.16 -0.11
N ALA A 461 -19.96 -19.56 -0.74
CA ALA A 461 -18.73 -18.79 -0.80
C ALA A 461 -18.59 -18.15 -2.19
N VAL A 462 -18.42 -16.83 -2.21
CA VAL A 462 -18.25 -16.06 -3.44
C VAL A 462 -17.13 -15.04 -3.33
N LEU A 463 -16.48 -14.75 -4.45
CA LEU A 463 -15.44 -13.74 -4.58
C LEU A 463 -15.86 -12.59 -5.50
N PHE A 464 -15.36 -11.41 -5.18
CA PHE A 464 -15.45 -10.19 -5.96
C PHE A 464 -14.03 -9.71 -6.25
N ARG A 465 -13.76 -9.35 -7.52
CA ARG A 465 -12.48 -8.75 -7.93
C ARG A 465 -12.33 -7.33 -7.42
#